data_AF-A0A938JHC7-F1
#
_entry.id   AF-A0A938JHC7-F1
#
_cell.length_a   1.000
_cell.length_b   1.000
_cell.length_c   1.000
_cell.angle_alpha   90.00
_cell.angle_beta   90.00
_cell.angle_gamma   90.00
#
_symmetry.space_group_name_H-M   'P 1'
#
loop_
_entity.id
_entity.type
_entity.pdbx_description
1 polymer ?
#
loop_
_entity_poly.entity_id
_entity_poly.type
_entity_poly.pdbx_seq_one_letter_code
_entity_poly.pdbx_strand_id
1 'polypeptide(L)'
;MRTTTRRSPRGLIALGALAASSVLLVACGGGSSSSTSSSAAPAESSAAAETSAAPAPESSSAAPAADGLLGQILETGVLRVSTDPAYPPQSSYDEATGEWQGFDIDVANEIATRMGVVTQ
;
A
#
# COMPACT_ATOMS: atom_id res chain seq x y z
N MET A 1 -41.55 14.42 23.61
CA MET A 1 -41.70 13.00 23.18
C MET A 1 -42.92 12.89 22.27
N ARG A 2 -42.70 12.78 20.96
CA ARG A 2 -43.70 12.35 19.97
C ARG A 2 -42.96 11.42 18.99
N THR A 3 -43.23 10.13 19.11
CA THR A 3 -42.63 9.05 18.31
C THR A 3 -43.38 8.94 16.99
N THR A 4 -42.80 9.49 15.92
CA THR A 4 -43.27 9.24 14.55
C THR A 4 -42.30 8.31 13.84
N THR A 5 -42.61 7.02 13.89
CA THR A 5 -42.09 5.99 13.00
C THR A 5 -42.65 6.22 11.60
N ARG A 6 -41.80 6.42 10.59
CA ARG A 6 -42.22 6.33 9.18
C ARG A 6 -41.31 5.38 8.42
N ARG A 7 -41.95 4.28 7.98
CA ARG A 7 -41.38 3.12 7.27
C ARG A 7 -40.83 3.51 5.88
N SER A 8 -39.70 2.91 5.55
CA SER A 8 -39.04 2.89 4.23
C SER A 8 -39.84 2.09 3.18
N PRO A 9 -39.94 2.54 1.92
CA PRO A 9 -40.35 1.67 0.83
C PRO A 9 -39.14 0.88 0.31
N ARG A 10 -39.09 -0.41 0.65
CA ARG A 10 -38.24 -1.41 -0.02
C ARG A 10 -38.83 -1.67 -1.40
N GLY A 11 -38.29 -1.01 -2.43
CA GLY A 11 -38.61 -1.29 -3.82
C GLY A 11 -37.87 -2.54 -4.30
N LEU A 12 -38.64 -3.60 -4.55
CA LEU A 12 -38.23 -4.82 -5.23
C LEU A 12 -38.41 -4.62 -6.74
N ILE A 13 -37.33 -4.65 -7.53
CA ILE A 13 -37.35 -4.80 -9.00
C ILE A 13 -36.11 -5.66 -9.35
N ALA A 14 -36.25 -6.98 -9.47
CA ALA A 14 -36.61 -7.75 -10.68
C ALA A 14 -35.43 -7.98 -11.66
N LEU A 15 -34.82 -9.16 -11.51
CA LEU A 15 -34.45 -10.17 -12.51
C LEU A 15 -34.20 -9.75 -13.99
N GLY A 16 -32.97 -9.96 -14.47
CA GLY A 16 -32.61 -10.09 -15.90
C GLY A 16 -31.20 -10.69 -16.04
N ALA A 17 -31.08 -12.00 -16.28
CA ALA A 17 -30.72 -12.65 -17.57
C ALA A 17 -29.34 -12.20 -18.11
N LEU A 18 -28.27 -12.96 -17.86
CA LEU A 18 -27.76 -14.07 -18.70
C LEU A 18 -27.21 -13.62 -20.07
N ALA A 19 -25.89 -13.45 -20.18
CA ALA A 19 -25.16 -13.65 -21.43
C ALA A 19 -23.68 -13.95 -21.14
N ALA A 20 -23.32 -15.22 -21.29
CA ALA A 20 -21.95 -15.70 -21.36
C ALA A 20 -21.33 -15.34 -22.71
N SER A 21 -20.03 -15.00 -22.75
CA SER A 21 -19.17 -15.26 -23.92
C SER A 21 -17.68 -15.02 -23.63
N SER A 22 -16.96 -16.15 -23.61
CA SER A 22 -15.76 -16.40 -24.42
C SER A 22 -14.43 -15.76 -24.01
N VAL A 23 -13.68 -16.55 -23.24
CA VAL A 23 -12.23 -16.54 -23.09
C VAL A 23 -11.55 -16.78 -24.44
N LEU A 24 -10.54 -15.97 -24.77
CA LEU A 24 -9.49 -16.33 -25.74
C LEU A 24 -8.12 -16.07 -25.09
N LEU A 25 -7.57 -17.11 -24.46
CA LEU A 25 -6.18 -17.18 -24.05
C LEU A 25 -5.34 -17.60 -25.26
N VAL A 26 -4.62 -16.66 -25.88
CA VAL A 26 -3.59 -16.98 -26.87
C VAL A 26 -2.30 -17.30 -26.13
N ALA A 27 -2.04 -18.60 -25.97
CA ALA A 27 -0.77 -19.11 -25.48
C ALA A 27 0.15 -19.34 -26.68
N CYS A 28 1.11 -18.43 -26.92
CA CYS A 28 2.25 -18.73 -27.77
C CYS A 28 3.42 -19.12 -26.86
N GLY A 29 3.46 -20.41 -26.50
CA GLY A 29 4.59 -21.03 -25.83
C GLY A 29 5.56 -21.56 -26.88
N GLY A 30 6.78 -21.04 -26.88
CA GLY A 30 7.88 -21.46 -27.76
C GLY A 30 9.23 -21.07 -27.17
N GLY A 31 9.44 -21.38 -25.89
CA GLY A 31 10.73 -21.24 -25.20
C GLY A 31 11.37 -22.61 -25.02
N SER A 32 12.52 -22.80 -25.66
CA SER A 32 13.39 -23.96 -25.62
C SER A 32 13.80 -24.37 -24.20
N SER A 33 13.96 -25.69 -23.99
CA SER A 33 14.89 -26.33 -23.04
C SER A 33 14.66 -26.03 -21.55
N SER A 34 14.75 -26.92 -20.57
CA SER A 34 15.40 -28.22 -20.44
C SER A 34 15.14 -28.70 -19.01
N SER A 35 15.05 -30.02 -18.84
CA SER A 35 15.56 -30.79 -17.70
C SER A 35 15.02 -30.49 -16.29
N THR A 36 14.21 -31.43 -15.83
CA THR A 36 14.17 -31.93 -14.45
C THR A 36 15.59 -32.24 -13.93
N SER A 37 15.93 -31.80 -12.73
CA SER A 37 16.73 -32.57 -11.76
C SER A 37 16.64 -31.97 -10.36
N SER A 38 16.33 -32.85 -9.42
CA SER A 38 16.42 -32.68 -7.98
C SER A 38 17.83 -32.29 -7.54
N SER A 39 17.97 -31.54 -6.43
CA SER A 39 18.66 -32.01 -5.23
C SER A 39 18.65 -30.94 -4.13
N ALA A 40 18.64 -31.41 -2.90
CA ALA A 40 18.47 -30.68 -1.65
C ALA A 40 19.73 -29.96 -1.16
N ALA A 41 19.50 -28.76 -0.59
CA ALA A 41 20.04 -28.18 0.66
C ALA A 41 21.57 -28.18 0.94
N PRO A 42 22.03 -27.55 2.05
CA PRO A 42 22.43 -26.14 2.14
C PRO A 42 23.93 -25.98 2.52
N ALA A 43 24.50 -24.77 2.44
CA ALA A 43 25.63 -24.37 3.28
C ALA A 43 25.89 -22.85 3.22
N GLU A 44 26.02 -22.26 4.41
CA GLU A 44 26.57 -20.94 4.71
C GLU A 44 27.98 -20.71 4.11
N SER A 45 28.32 -19.46 3.82
CA SER A 45 29.56 -18.85 4.35
C SER A 45 29.57 -17.35 4.13
N SER A 46 29.79 -16.64 5.24
CA SER A 46 30.14 -15.24 5.38
C SER A 46 31.13 -14.69 4.36
N ALA A 47 30.88 -13.45 3.93
CA ALA A 47 31.92 -12.49 3.59
C ALA A 47 31.46 -11.11 4.07
N ALA A 48 32.05 -10.66 5.18
CA ALA A 48 32.09 -9.26 5.56
C ALA A 48 33.02 -8.51 4.60
N ALA A 49 32.67 -7.28 4.24
CA ALA A 49 33.53 -6.10 4.45
C ALA A 49 33.00 -4.85 3.72
N GLU A 50 32.97 -3.75 4.47
CA GLU A 50 33.19 -2.36 4.05
C GLU A 50 32.05 -1.66 3.30
N THR A 51 31.06 -1.15 4.05
CA THR A 51 30.25 -0.02 3.56
C THR A 51 30.93 1.27 4.00
N SER A 52 31.47 1.96 3.00
CA SER A 52 31.98 3.32 3.09
C SER A 52 30.88 4.23 3.64
N ALA A 53 31.15 4.89 4.76
CA ALA A 53 30.26 5.90 5.33
C ALA A 53 30.20 7.10 4.38
N ALA A 54 29.19 7.10 3.50
CA ALA A 54 28.83 8.29 2.75
C ALA A 54 28.38 9.37 3.75
N PRO A 55 28.82 10.63 3.60
CA PRO A 55 28.41 11.70 4.50
C PRO A 55 26.89 11.80 4.50
N ALA A 56 26.31 11.83 5.69
CA ALA A 56 24.90 12.08 5.89
C ALA A 56 24.53 13.38 5.15
N PRO A 57 23.44 13.42 4.37
CA PRO A 57 22.96 14.68 3.83
C PRO A 57 22.60 15.56 5.01
N GLU A 58 23.33 16.66 5.20
CA GLU A 58 22.94 17.70 6.13
C GLU A 58 21.53 18.15 5.74
N SER A 59 20.56 17.84 6.60
CA SER A 59 19.20 18.31 6.50
C SER A 59 19.22 19.83 6.58
N SER A 60 19.29 20.46 5.42
CA SER A 60 18.92 21.86 5.27
C SER A 60 17.46 21.98 5.67
N SER A 61 17.23 22.37 6.93
CA SER A 61 15.92 22.76 7.43
C SER A 61 15.56 24.09 6.77
N ALA A 62 15.17 24.01 5.51
CA ALA A 62 14.39 25.06 4.89
C ALA A 62 13.05 25.03 5.59
N ALA A 63 12.83 25.97 6.52
CA ALA A 63 11.51 26.25 7.06
C ALA A 63 10.57 26.43 5.86
N PRO A 64 9.58 25.55 5.67
CA PRO A 64 8.73 25.60 4.51
C PRO A 64 7.98 26.91 4.55
N ALA A 65 7.95 27.60 3.41
CA ALA A 65 7.10 28.76 3.23
C ALA A 65 5.68 28.36 3.65
N ALA A 66 5.08 29.15 4.54
CA ALA A 66 3.80 28.86 5.19
C ALA A 66 2.59 28.87 4.24
N ASP A 67 2.82 28.95 2.93
CA ASP A 67 1.79 29.09 1.90
C ASP A 67 1.58 27.74 1.18
N GLY A 68 0.33 27.27 1.12
CA GLY A 68 -0.08 26.07 0.37
C GLY A 68 -0.25 24.81 1.21
N LEU A 69 -0.37 23.66 0.54
CA LEU A 69 -0.70 22.38 1.18
C LEU A 69 0.40 21.87 2.11
N LEU A 70 1.68 22.09 1.76
CA LEU A 70 2.79 21.68 2.62
C LEU A 70 2.77 22.46 3.95
N GLY A 71 2.52 23.77 3.91
CA GLY A 71 2.34 24.58 5.11
C GLY A 71 1.20 24.06 5.99
N GLN A 72 0.05 23.72 5.39
CA GLN A 72 -1.10 23.15 6.11
C GLN A 72 -0.79 21.77 6.73
N ILE A 73 -0.09 20.90 6.02
CA ILE A 73 0.31 19.57 6.54
C ILE A 73 1.22 19.74 7.76
N LEU A 74 2.14 20.69 7.71
CA LEU A 74 3.09 20.93 8.81
C LEU A 74 2.44 21.68 9.98
N GLU A 75 1.48 22.57 9.72
CA GLU A 75 0.68 23.22 10.75
C GLU A 75 -0.23 22.22 11.48
N THR A 76 -0.89 21.32 10.73
CA THR A 76 -1.75 20.28 11.32
C THR A 76 -0.96 19.14 11.95
N GLY A 77 0.30 18.94 11.54
CA GLY A 77 1.12 17.83 11.97
C GLY A 77 0.67 16.48 11.40
N VAL A 78 -0.14 16.48 10.32
CA VAL A 78 -0.75 15.25 9.76
C VAL A 78 -0.57 15.17 8.25
N LEU A 79 0.08 14.11 7.79
CA LEU A 79 0.07 13.68 6.40
C LEU A 79 -1.05 12.65 6.20
N ARG A 80 -2.18 13.07 5.64
CA ARG A 80 -3.31 12.19 5.38
C ARG A 80 -3.12 11.42 4.07
N VAL A 81 -3.14 10.09 4.13
CA VAL A 81 -2.83 9.21 3.00
C VAL A 81 -4.01 8.28 2.70
N SER A 82 -4.41 8.20 1.44
CA SER A 82 -5.42 7.25 0.98
C SER A 82 -4.76 6.08 0.25
N THR A 83 -5.13 4.85 0.60
CA THR A 83 -4.71 3.63 -0.10
C THR A 83 -5.82 2.56 -0.10
N ASP A 84 -5.64 1.49 -0.87
CA ASP A 84 -6.51 0.31 -0.88
C ASP A 84 -6.01 -0.72 0.15
N PRO A 85 -6.83 -1.16 1.13
CA PRO A 85 -6.44 -2.16 2.13
C PRO A 85 -6.28 -3.58 1.59
N ALA A 86 -6.68 -3.87 0.35
CA ALA A 86 -6.68 -5.21 -0.23
C ALA A 86 -5.58 -5.42 -1.30
N TYR A 87 -4.41 -4.79 -1.13
CA TYR A 87 -3.34 -4.82 -2.13
C TYR A 87 -1.96 -5.23 -1.60
N PRO A 88 -1.81 -6.42 -0.99
CA PRO A 88 -0.52 -6.91 -0.53
C PRO A 88 0.44 -7.21 -1.71
N PRO A 89 1.76 -6.97 -1.56
CA PRO A 89 2.46 -6.51 -0.35
C PRO A 89 2.54 -4.97 -0.21
N GLN A 90 1.85 -4.20 -1.06
CA GLN A 90 2.00 -2.74 -1.11
C GLN A 90 1.22 -2.06 0.02
N SER A 91 -0.04 -2.44 0.21
CA SER A 91 -0.94 -1.89 1.23
C SER A 91 -1.89 -2.98 1.75
N SER A 92 -1.94 -3.14 3.06
CA SER A 92 -2.87 -4.03 3.75
C SER A 92 -3.30 -3.45 5.09
N TYR A 93 -4.54 -3.73 5.50
CA TYR A 93 -5.05 -3.36 6.81
C TYR A 93 -5.37 -4.63 7.61
N ASP A 94 -4.77 -4.79 8.78
CA ASP A 94 -5.09 -5.85 9.71
C ASP A 94 -6.26 -5.40 10.59
N GLU A 95 -7.45 -5.98 10.38
CA GLU A 95 -8.65 -5.63 11.15
C GLU A 95 -8.58 -6.09 12.62
N ALA A 96 -7.71 -7.06 12.95
CA ALA A 96 -7.57 -7.58 14.31
C ALA A 96 -6.67 -6.67 15.16
N THR A 97 -5.59 -6.14 14.59
CA THR A 97 -4.68 -5.20 15.28
C THR A 97 -5.07 -3.73 15.06
N GLY A 98 -5.77 -3.45 13.97
CA GLY A 98 -6.09 -2.10 13.51
C GLY A 98 -4.90 -1.39 12.83
N GLU A 99 -3.88 -2.14 12.40
CA GLU A 99 -2.64 -1.59 11.86
C GLU A 99 -2.58 -1.68 10.33
N TRP A 100 -2.00 -0.64 9.72
CA TRP A 100 -1.65 -0.63 8.30
C TRP A 100 -0.25 -1.19 8.10
N GLN A 101 -0.06 -1.97 7.03
CA GLN A 101 1.22 -2.61 6.71
C GLN A 101 1.41 -2.74 5.20
N GLY A 102 2.66 -2.63 4.74
CA GLY A 102 3.06 -2.76 3.34
C GLY A 102 4.02 -1.67 2.90
N PHE A 103 4.59 -1.83 1.71
CA PHE A 103 5.59 -0.90 1.17
C PHE A 103 5.10 0.56 1.08
N ASP A 104 3.86 0.80 0.63
CA ASP A 104 3.31 2.16 0.52
C ASP A 104 3.16 2.81 1.91
N ILE A 105 2.80 2.00 2.91
CA ILE A 105 2.64 2.43 4.31
C ILE A 105 4.00 2.81 4.90
N ASP A 106 5.03 1.99 4.69
CA ASP A 106 6.39 2.25 5.15
C ASP A 106 6.95 3.53 4.52
N VAL A 107 6.74 3.73 3.22
CA VAL A 107 7.15 4.95 2.51
C VAL A 107 6.42 6.18 3.05
N ALA A 108 5.10 6.10 3.24
CA ALA A 108 4.32 7.19 3.81
C ALA A 108 4.81 7.57 5.22
N ASN A 109 5.07 6.56 6.06
CA ASN A 109 5.58 6.74 7.42
C ASN A 109 6.98 7.37 7.43
N GLU A 110 7.88 6.96 6.54
CA GLU A 110 9.23 7.55 6.42
C GLU A 110 9.16 9.01 5.96
N ILE A 111 8.29 9.32 4.98
CA ILE A 111 8.07 10.70 4.52
C ILE A 111 7.55 11.56 5.67
N ALA A 112 6.54 11.10 6.41
CA ALA A 112 5.97 11.80 7.56
C ALA A 112 7.03 12.03 8.65
N THR A 113 7.84 11.00 8.95
CA THR A 113 8.93 11.07 9.92
C THR A 113 9.95 12.15 9.55
N ARG A 114 10.39 12.22 8.29
CA ARG A 114 11.34 13.26 7.82
C ARG A 114 10.76 14.67 7.88
N MET A 115 9.45 14.80 7.74
CA MET A 115 8.75 16.09 7.87
C MET A 115 8.40 16.44 9.33
N GLY A 116 8.57 15.52 10.27
CA GLY A 116 8.18 15.72 11.68
C GLY A 116 6.66 15.70 11.91
N VAL A 117 5.93 14.97 11.08
CA VAL A 117 4.46 14.80 11.15
C VAL A 117 4.08 13.33 11.29
N VAL A 118 2.80 13.03 11.55
CA VAL A 118 2.28 11.65 11.59
C VAL A 118 1.45 11.34 10.36
N THR A 119 1.38 10.06 9.98
CA THR A 119 0.45 9.57 8.97
C THR A 119 -0.95 9.37 9.56
N GLN A 120 -1.96 9.53 8.71
CA GLN A 120 -3.36 9.24 9.03
C GLN A 120 -4.09 8.64 7.84
#